data_AF-A0A310SKV0-F1
#
_entry.id   AF-A0A310SKV0-F1
#
_cell.length_a   1.000
_cell.length_b   1.000
_cell.length_c   1.000
_cell.angle_alpha   90.00
_cell.angle_beta   90.00
_cell.angle_gamma   90.00
#
_symmetry.space_group_name_H-M   'P 1'
#
loop_
_entity.id
_entity.type
_entity.pdbx_description
1 polymer ?
#
loop_
_entity_poly.entity_id
_entity_poly.type
_entity_poly.pdbx_seq_one_letter_code
_entity_poly.pdbx_strand_id
1 'polypeptide(L)'
;MKAARIFIMVPCCYHKLSISKSIKINASIEKQYFNNFPLSNCLRTVINNNNFDVSSFLRQPFLRLACQEPTDRWYNMSTETHDQHSFYVLARAVLQLYATKNGFSLKKRTRKGIRKSQCLDFKTYAKNSLNRYILQPQNEEKLKKQDLQFNLNTHEKNIIELWKIHCDKLKLVEIYSGLQLMLQAPAESLILQDRLCWLEEQGLGAKIIPVMNKRLSPRAYAIVSKK
;
A
#
# COMPACT_ATOMS: atom_id res chain seq x y z
N MET A 1 37.59 18.73 -0.92
CA MET A 1 36.18 18.37 -1.22
C MET A 1 35.29 19.54 -0.79
N LYS A 2 34.49 20.13 -1.69
CA LYS A 2 33.48 21.13 -1.29
C LYS A 2 32.44 20.45 -0.41
N ALA A 3 32.36 20.82 0.86
CA ALA A 3 31.37 20.27 1.78
C ALA A 3 29.95 20.52 1.25
N ALA A 4 29.07 19.52 1.38
CA ALA A 4 27.66 19.69 1.04
C ALA A 4 27.04 20.76 1.95
N ARG A 5 26.52 21.85 1.36
CA ARG A 5 25.94 22.99 2.08
C ARG A 5 24.44 22.86 2.31
N ILE A 6 23.78 22.00 1.52
CA ILE A 6 22.33 21.82 1.54
C ILE A 6 22.02 20.32 1.41
N PHE A 7 21.14 19.84 2.27
CA PHE A 7 20.58 18.50 2.24
C PHE A 7 19.07 18.60 1.98
N ILE A 8 18.59 17.87 0.98
CA ILE A 8 17.17 17.87 0.58
C ILE A 8 16.67 16.43 0.60
N MET A 9 15.67 16.15 1.44
CA MET A 9 14.97 14.87 1.46
C MET A 9 13.60 15.03 0.82
N VAL A 10 13.39 14.36 -0.31
CA VAL A 10 12.06 14.20 -0.90
C VAL A 10 11.49 12.86 -0.44
N PRO A 11 10.42 12.85 0.35
CA PRO A 11 9.76 11.64 0.79
C PRO A 11 8.94 11.05 -0.36
N CYS A 12 9.16 9.77 -0.64
CA CYS A 12 8.42 9.14 -1.74
C CYS A 12 8.14 7.64 -1.60
N CYS A 13 8.79 6.96 -0.65
CA CYS A 13 8.84 5.49 -0.60
C CYS A 13 8.98 4.96 0.83
N TYR A 14 8.31 5.53 1.84
CA TYR A 14 8.42 5.06 3.23
C TYR A 14 8.09 3.57 3.38
N HIS A 15 7.17 3.06 2.56
CA HIS A 15 6.83 1.63 2.52
C HIS A 15 7.98 0.69 2.11
N LYS A 16 9.12 1.22 1.64
CA LYS A 16 10.34 0.47 1.33
C LYS A 16 11.37 0.49 2.46
N LEU A 17 11.05 1.06 3.61
CA LEU A 17 11.90 0.94 4.80
C LEU A 17 12.15 -0.54 5.09
N SER A 18 13.41 -0.85 5.41
CA SER A 18 13.84 -2.21 5.71
C SER A 18 13.17 -2.67 7.00
N ILE A 19 12.50 -3.81 6.96
CA ILE A 19 11.98 -4.47 8.16
C ILE A 19 13.17 -5.05 8.92
N SER A 20 13.27 -4.75 10.22
CA SER A 20 14.26 -5.34 11.13
C SER A 20 13.74 -6.65 11.73
N LYS A 21 12.45 -6.68 12.10
CA LYS A 21 11.79 -7.84 12.69
C LYS A 21 10.32 -7.86 12.29
N SER A 22 9.81 -9.03 11.90
CA SER A 22 8.38 -9.28 11.71
C SER A 22 7.97 -10.47 12.55
N ILE A 23 6.87 -10.32 13.30
CA ILE A 23 6.32 -11.36 14.17
C ILE A 23 4.86 -11.55 13.77
N LYS A 24 4.53 -12.71 13.20
CA LYS A 24 3.14 -13.10 12.97
C LYS A 24 2.55 -13.63 14.27
N ILE A 25 1.47 -13.00 14.73
CA ILE A 25 0.74 -13.44 15.92
C ILE A 25 -0.39 -14.37 15.50
N ASN A 26 -1.13 -14.00 14.46
CA ASN A 26 -2.17 -14.84 13.85
C ASN A 26 -2.37 -14.43 12.38
N ALA A 27 -3.43 -14.93 11.74
CA ALA A 27 -3.70 -14.68 10.32
C ALA A 27 -3.95 -13.20 9.97
N SER A 28 -4.40 -12.37 10.92
CA SER A 28 -4.75 -10.96 10.71
C SER A 28 -3.81 -9.96 11.41
N ILE A 29 -3.05 -10.43 12.41
CA ILE A 29 -2.19 -9.60 13.25
C ILE A 29 -0.73 -10.01 13.04
N GLU A 30 0.04 -9.04 12.58
CA GLU A 30 1.49 -9.11 12.40
C GLU A 30 2.07 -7.87 13.06
N LYS A 31 3.13 -8.01 13.85
CA LYS A 31 3.92 -6.90 14.36
C LYS A 31 5.13 -6.69 13.47
N GLN A 32 5.41 -5.44 13.10
CA GLN A 32 6.57 -5.10 12.27
C GLN A 32 7.41 -4.02 12.94
N TYR A 33 8.72 -4.20 12.89
CA TYR A 33 9.74 -3.27 13.33
C TYR A 33 10.61 -2.91 12.14
N PHE A 34 11.09 -1.67 12.09
CA PHE A 34 11.83 -1.15 10.94
C PHE A 34 13.21 -0.68 11.36
N ASN A 35 14.18 -0.86 10.47
CA ASN A 35 15.47 -0.20 10.60
C ASN A 35 15.26 1.31 10.41
N ASN A 36 15.79 2.10 11.34
CA ASN A 36 15.77 3.57 11.27
C ASN A 36 14.36 4.19 11.23
N PHE A 37 13.37 3.52 11.85
CA PHE A 37 12.05 4.11 12.12
C PHE A 37 11.44 3.51 13.39
N PRO A 38 11.06 4.35 14.38
CA PRO A 38 11.29 5.80 14.48
C PRO A 38 12.77 6.19 14.42
N LEU A 39 13.06 7.33 13.81
CA LEU A 39 14.41 7.83 13.63
C LEU A 39 14.84 8.75 14.78
N SER A 40 13.97 9.65 15.22
CA SER A 40 14.24 10.58 16.32
C SER A 40 14.21 9.92 17.69
N ASN A 41 15.03 10.43 18.61
CA ASN A 41 14.91 10.10 20.02
C ASN A 41 13.60 10.65 20.60
N CYS A 42 13.12 11.80 20.11
CA CYS A 42 11.83 12.37 20.50
C CYS A 42 10.67 11.36 20.36
N LEU A 43 10.45 10.81 19.16
CA LEU A 43 9.35 9.86 18.93
C LEU A 43 9.59 8.54 19.69
N ARG A 44 10.83 8.07 19.79
CA ARG A 44 11.18 6.88 20.58
C ARG A 44 10.81 7.05 22.06
N THR A 45 11.15 8.19 22.66
CA THR A 45 10.83 8.50 24.05
C THR A 45 9.33 8.58 24.29
N VAL A 46 8.58 9.24 23.39
CA VAL A 46 7.11 9.30 23.49
C VAL A 46 6.49 7.91 23.46
N ILE A 47 6.95 7.03 22.56
CA ILE A 47 6.45 5.66 22.45
C ILE A 47 6.75 4.87 23.74
N ASN A 48 7.99 4.96 24.23
CA ASN A 48 8.42 4.25 25.43
C ASN A 48 7.65 4.73 26.68
N ASN A 49 7.49 6.04 26.86
CA ASN A 49 6.82 6.60 28.03
C ASN A 49 5.33 6.27 28.11
N ASN A 50 4.68 6.06 26.96
CA ASN A 50 3.25 5.72 26.90
C ASN A 50 2.98 4.20 26.87
N ASN A 51 4.01 3.35 26.98
CA ASN A 51 3.91 1.89 26.84
C ASN A 51 3.10 1.45 25.59
N PHE A 52 3.17 2.23 24.51
CA PHE A 52 2.35 2.01 23.34
C PHE A 52 3.05 1.08 22.34
N ASP A 53 2.47 -0.09 22.07
CA ASP A 53 3.04 -1.01 21.08
C ASP A 53 2.70 -0.57 19.64
N VAL A 54 3.48 0.39 19.15
CA VAL A 54 3.39 0.90 17.78
C VAL A 54 3.63 -0.17 16.73
N SER A 55 4.27 -1.31 17.04
CA SER A 55 4.64 -2.32 16.04
C SER A 55 3.42 -2.99 15.38
N SER A 56 2.27 -2.92 16.04
CA SER A 56 0.97 -3.36 15.53
C SER A 56 0.31 -2.35 14.58
N PHE A 57 0.65 -1.07 14.72
CA PHE A 57 0.04 0.04 13.98
C PHE A 57 0.95 0.63 12.90
N LEU A 58 2.18 1.02 13.26
CA LEU A 58 3.22 1.61 12.41
C LEU A 58 3.88 0.57 11.49
N ARG A 59 3.06 -0.18 10.76
CA ARG A 59 3.45 -1.27 9.85
C ARG A 59 3.56 -0.79 8.41
N GLN A 60 3.94 -1.69 7.51
CA GLN A 60 3.97 -1.39 6.08
C GLN A 60 2.65 -0.78 5.55
N PRO A 61 1.43 -1.22 5.96
CA PRO A 61 0.20 -0.54 5.57
C PRO A 61 0.14 0.94 5.97
N PHE A 62 0.55 1.28 7.20
CA PHE A 62 0.65 2.67 7.64
C PHE A 62 1.67 3.47 6.80
N LEU A 63 2.84 2.90 6.54
CA LEU A 63 3.86 3.55 5.72
C LEU A 63 3.44 3.71 4.25
N ARG A 64 2.59 2.80 3.73
CA ARG A 64 1.96 2.94 2.41
C ARG A 64 0.91 4.04 2.41
N LEU A 65 0.11 4.12 3.47
CA LEU A 65 -0.88 5.16 3.69
C LEU A 65 -0.22 6.54 3.66
N ALA A 66 0.90 6.71 4.38
CA ALA A 66 1.68 7.95 4.34
C ALA A 66 2.23 8.32 2.95
N CYS A 67 2.36 7.35 2.03
CA CYS A 67 2.77 7.59 0.64
C CYS A 67 1.58 7.70 -0.33
N GLN A 68 0.35 7.59 0.15
CA GLN A 68 -0.84 7.56 -0.68
C GLN A 68 -1.14 8.94 -1.26
N GLU A 69 -1.99 8.98 -2.29
CA GLU A 69 -2.44 10.25 -2.87
C GLU A 69 -3.23 11.09 -1.84
N PRO A 70 -3.14 12.44 -1.89
CA PRO A 70 -3.88 13.30 -0.98
C PRO A 70 -5.40 13.17 -1.17
N THR A 71 -6.14 13.37 -0.09
CA THR A 71 -7.61 13.34 -0.07
C THR A 71 -8.24 14.28 -1.08
N ASP A 72 -7.63 15.45 -1.33
CA ASP A 72 -8.10 16.43 -2.32
C ASP A 72 -8.32 15.80 -3.69
N ARG A 73 -7.46 14.86 -4.10
CA ARG A 73 -7.59 14.26 -5.43
C ARG A 73 -8.81 13.37 -5.52
N TRP A 74 -9.09 12.59 -4.48
CA TRP A 74 -10.27 11.72 -4.41
C TRP A 74 -11.56 12.53 -4.29
N TYR A 75 -11.57 13.56 -3.45
CA TYR A 75 -12.74 14.44 -3.28
C TYR A 75 -13.16 15.11 -4.59
N ASN A 76 -12.21 15.44 -5.46
CA ASN A 76 -12.45 16.10 -6.73
C ASN A 76 -12.60 15.12 -7.92
N MET A 77 -12.72 13.80 -7.69
CA MET A 77 -12.97 12.84 -8.77
C MET A 77 -14.42 12.96 -9.26
N SER A 78 -14.64 12.70 -10.56
CA SER A 78 -16.00 12.53 -11.07
C SER A 78 -16.61 11.23 -10.56
N THR A 79 -17.95 11.14 -10.57
CA THR A 79 -18.67 9.91 -10.24
C THR A 79 -18.19 8.72 -11.07
N GLU A 80 -17.97 8.89 -12.37
CA GLU A 80 -17.48 7.82 -13.24
C GLU A 80 -16.07 7.35 -12.82
N THR A 81 -15.24 8.28 -12.33
CA THR A 81 -13.90 7.96 -11.85
C THR A 81 -13.95 7.18 -10.54
N HIS A 82 -14.85 7.52 -9.63
CA HIS A 82 -15.11 6.74 -8.40
C HIS A 82 -15.63 5.33 -8.73
N ASP A 83 -16.56 5.21 -9.67
CA ASP A 83 -17.09 3.92 -10.11
C ASP A 83 -15.99 3.03 -10.71
N GLN A 84 -15.15 3.60 -11.57
CA GLN A 84 -13.99 2.89 -12.11
C GLN A 84 -12.99 2.50 -11.02
N HIS A 85 -12.70 3.40 -10.08
CA HIS A 85 -11.78 3.13 -8.98
C HIS A 85 -12.28 1.95 -8.14
N SER A 86 -13.52 2.03 -7.65
CA SER A 86 -14.14 0.99 -6.82
C SER A 86 -14.20 -0.35 -7.54
N PHE A 87 -14.54 -0.36 -8.83
CA PHE A 87 -14.54 -1.55 -9.67
C PHE A 87 -13.16 -2.23 -9.67
N TYR A 88 -12.08 -1.50 -9.99
CA TYR A 88 -10.76 -2.11 -10.08
C TYR A 88 -10.21 -2.55 -8.72
N VAL A 89 -10.49 -1.82 -7.64
CA VAL A 89 -10.08 -2.19 -6.29
C VAL A 89 -10.81 -3.47 -5.86
N LEU A 90 -12.12 -3.53 -6.03
CA LEU A 90 -12.92 -4.72 -5.71
C LEU A 90 -12.53 -5.91 -6.59
N ALA A 91 -12.34 -5.70 -7.89
CA ALA A 91 -11.98 -6.77 -8.82
C ALA A 91 -10.62 -7.39 -8.46
N ARG A 92 -9.66 -6.56 -8.03
CA ARG A 92 -8.37 -7.02 -7.49
C ARG A 92 -8.54 -7.78 -6.18
N ALA A 93 -9.41 -7.30 -5.28
CA ALA A 93 -9.69 -7.96 -4.02
C ALA A 93 -10.34 -9.34 -4.22
N VAL A 94 -11.29 -9.47 -5.15
CA VAL A 94 -11.92 -10.74 -5.52
C VAL A 94 -10.90 -11.73 -6.08
N LEU A 95 -10.01 -11.30 -6.97
CA LEU A 95 -8.94 -12.15 -7.49
C LEU A 95 -8.00 -12.64 -6.37
N GLN A 96 -7.63 -11.75 -5.45
CA GLN A 96 -6.79 -12.10 -4.30
C GLN A 96 -7.50 -13.05 -3.34
N LEU A 97 -8.79 -12.80 -3.06
CA LEU A 97 -9.63 -13.65 -2.22
C LEU A 97 -9.75 -15.06 -2.81
N TYR A 98 -10.00 -15.15 -4.11
CA TYR A 98 -10.02 -16.42 -4.83
C TYR A 98 -8.70 -17.18 -4.67
N ALA A 99 -7.57 -16.53 -4.94
CA ALA A 99 -6.25 -17.16 -4.81
C ALA A 99 -6.02 -17.67 -3.38
N THR A 100 -6.25 -16.83 -2.37
CA THR A 100 -6.08 -17.21 -0.96
C THR A 100 -6.99 -18.36 -0.55
N LYS A 101 -8.28 -18.34 -0.91
CA LYS A 101 -9.23 -19.42 -0.57
C LYS A 101 -8.84 -20.77 -1.16
N ASN A 102 -8.17 -20.77 -2.31
CA ASN A 102 -7.78 -21.98 -3.02
C ASN A 102 -6.29 -22.34 -2.79
N GLY A 103 -5.63 -21.75 -1.80
CA GLY A 103 -4.24 -22.08 -1.45
C GLY A 103 -3.20 -21.61 -2.48
N PHE A 104 -3.54 -20.61 -3.29
CA PHE A 104 -2.64 -20.01 -4.28
C PHE A 104 -2.11 -18.65 -3.83
N SER A 105 -0.95 -18.29 -4.37
CA SER A 105 -0.36 -16.96 -4.35
C SER A 105 -0.36 -16.40 -5.79
N LEU A 106 -0.51 -15.09 -5.93
CA LEU A 106 -0.56 -14.44 -7.24
C LEU A 106 0.82 -13.91 -7.63
N LYS A 107 1.49 -14.57 -8.58
CA LYS A 107 2.76 -14.10 -9.15
C LYS A 107 2.53 -13.38 -10.48
N LYS A 108 2.96 -12.12 -10.57
CA LYS A 108 2.85 -11.34 -11.81
C LYS A 108 3.82 -11.88 -12.87
N ARG A 109 3.34 -12.08 -14.11
CA ARG A 109 4.18 -12.33 -15.29
C ARG A 109 4.74 -11.05 -15.92
N THR A 110 4.06 -9.93 -15.69
CA THR A 110 4.38 -8.64 -16.32
C THR A 110 4.37 -7.51 -15.29
N ARG A 111 5.07 -6.42 -15.60
CA ARG A 111 5.20 -5.25 -14.70
C ARG A 111 3.84 -4.70 -14.24
N LYS A 112 2.87 -4.63 -15.16
CA LYS A 112 1.49 -4.23 -14.87
C LYS A 112 0.60 -5.47 -14.86
N GLY A 113 0.03 -5.77 -13.69
CA GLY A 113 -0.84 -6.93 -13.52
C GLY A 113 -2.05 -6.93 -14.46
N ILE A 114 -2.59 -5.74 -14.78
CA ILE A 114 -3.73 -5.53 -15.68
C ILE A 114 -3.59 -4.17 -16.36
N ARG A 115 -4.17 -4.01 -17.55
CA ARG A 115 -4.33 -2.72 -18.24
C ARG A 115 -5.80 -2.29 -18.13
N LYS A 116 -6.08 -1.19 -17.42
CA LYS A 116 -7.45 -0.70 -17.17
C LYS A 116 -8.25 -0.49 -18.47
N SER A 117 -7.60 0.10 -19.48
CA SER A 117 -8.18 0.33 -20.82
C SER A 117 -8.64 -0.92 -21.56
N GLN A 118 -8.28 -2.13 -21.10
CA GLN A 118 -8.64 -3.40 -21.72
C GLN A 118 -9.68 -4.18 -20.91
N CYS A 119 -10.26 -3.58 -19.87
CA CYS A 119 -11.21 -4.23 -18.96
C CYS A 119 -12.46 -3.37 -18.83
N LEU A 120 -13.44 -3.63 -19.70
CA LEU A 120 -14.75 -2.96 -19.70
C LEU A 120 -15.70 -3.57 -18.65
N ASP A 121 -15.57 -4.87 -18.40
CA ASP A 121 -16.37 -5.61 -17.43
C ASP A 121 -15.51 -6.58 -16.61
N PHE A 122 -16.13 -7.20 -15.60
CA PHE A 122 -15.42 -8.13 -14.73
C PHE A 122 -15.01 -9.42 -15.45
N LYS A 123 -15.79 -9.89 -16.44
CA LYS A 123 -15.46 -11.09 -17.22
C LYS A 123 -14.13 -10.91 -17.96
N THR A 124 -13.98 -9.78 -18.65
CA THR A 124 -12.76 -9.40 -19.35
C THR A 124 -11.61 -9.16 -18.37
N TYR A 125 -11.89 -8.57 -17.21
CA TYR A 125 -10.91 -8.42 -16.13
C TYR A 125 -10.37 -9.77 -15.64
N ALA A 126 -11.24 -10.75 -15.37
CA ALA A 126 -10.85 -12.08 -14.88
C ALA A 126 -9.99 -12.81 -15.91
N LYS A 127 -10.42 -12.86 -17.17
CA LYS A 127 -9.66 -13.47 -18.28
C LYS A 127 -8.28 -12.81 -18.45
N ASN A 128 -8.22 -11.48 -18.47
CA ASN A 128 -6.96 -10.77 -18.60
C ASN A 128 -6.04 -10.97 -17.39
N SER A 129 -6.61 -11.12 -16.19
CA SER A 129 -5.86 -11.41 -14.98
C SER A 129 -5.20 -12.78 -15.05
N LEU A 130 -5.94 -13.81 -15.45
CA LEU A 130 -5.42 -15.19 -15.57
C LEU A 130 -4.29 -15.30 -16.63
N ASN A 131 -4.29 -14.44 -17.65
CA ASN A 131 -3.19 -14.38 -18.62
C ASN A 131 -1.93 -13.70 -18.07
N ARG A 132 -2.07 -12.80 -17.10
CA ARG A 132 -0.98 -11.93 -16.59
C ARG A 132 -0.47 -12.33 -15.21
N TYR A 133 -1.18 -13.20 -14.51
CA TYR A 133 -0.79 -13.78 -13.23
C TYR A 133 -0.61 -15.29 -13.35
N ILE A 134 0.27 -15.83 -12.51
CA ILE A 134 0.41 -17.25 -12.25
C ILE A 134 -0.21 -17.49 -10.87
N LEU A 135 -1.15 -18.44 -10.81
CA LEU A 135 -1.63 -19.00 -9.55
C LEU A 135 -0.57 -20.00 -9.06
N GLN A 136 0.31 -19.54 -8.18
CA GLN A 136 1.39 -20.37 -7.64
C GLN A 136 0.93 -21.02 -6.34
N PRO A 137 0.94 -22.35 -6.23
CA PRO A 137 0.68 -23.06 -4.98
C PRO A 137 1.47 -22.50 -3.80
N GLN A 138 0.83 -22.32 -2.64
CA GLN A 138 1.54 -21.88 -1.43
C GLN A 138 2.30 -23.03 -0.74
N ASN A 139 1.83 -24.28 -0.91
CA ASN A 139 2.48 -25.47 -0.38
C ASN A 139 2.71 -26.47 -1.52
N GLU A 140 3.99 -26.72 -1.85
CA GLU A 140 4.37 -27.65 -2.92
C GLU A 140 4.00 -29.11 -2.59
N GLU A 141 3.90 -29.47 -1.31
CA GLU A 141 3.60 -30.83 -0.85
C GLU A 141 2.13 -31.26 -0.99
N LYS A 142 1.20 -30.31 -1.15
CA LYS A 142 -0.26 -30.60 -1.17
C LYS A 142 -0.87 -30.74 -2.55
N LEU A 143 -0.13 -30.49 -3.62
CA LEU A 143 -0.67 -30.55 -4.97
C LEU A 143 -0.02 -31.67 -5.76
N LYS A 144 -0.76 -32.78 -5.87
CA LYS A 144 -0.49 -33.78 -6.89
C LYS A 144 -0.43 -33.04 -8.23
N LYS A 145 0.56 -33.39 -9.06
CA LYS A 145 0.83 -32.81 -10.40
C LYS A 145 -0.38 -32.80 -11.36
N GLN A 146 -1.53 -33.35 -10.97
CA GLN A 146 -2.81 -33.30 -11.69
C GLN A 146 -3.60 -31.99 -11.50
N ASP A 147 -3.36 -31.20 -10.45
CA ASP A 147 -4.12 -29.96 -10.18
C ASP A 147 -3.52 -28.70 -10.84
N LEU A 148 -2.26 -28.76 -11.30
CA LEU A 148 -1.55 -27.64 -11.94
C LEU A 148 -2.09 -27.29 -13.34
N GLN A 149 -2.96 -28.14 -13.89
CA GLN A 149 -3.67 -27.93 -15.15
C GLN A 149 -5.19 -27.95 -14.93
N PHE A 150 -5.66 -27.45 -13.78
CA PHE A 150 -7.06 -27.04 -13.63
C PHE A 150 -7.41 -26.10 -14.80
N ASN A 151 -8.46 -26.47 -15.54
CA ASN A 151 -8.88 -25.76 -16.74
C ASN A 151 -8.99 -24.25 -16.43
N LEU A 152 -8.28 -23.41 -17.19
CA LEU A 152 -8.36 -21.95 -17.07
C LEU A 152 -9.82 -21.46 -17.07
N ASN A 153 -10.70 -22.17 -17.79
CA ASN A 153 -12.14 -21.91 -17.81
C ASN A 153 -12.80 -22.15 -16.45
N THR A 154 -12.36 -23.13 -15.66
CA THR A 154 -12.86 -23.40 -14.31
C THR A 154 -12.43 -22.29 -13.35
N HIS A 155 -11.15 -21.88 -13.39
CA HIS A 155 -10.68 -20.74 -12.61
C HIS A 155 -11.44 -19.45 -12.96
N GLU A 156 -11.62 -19.17 -14.25
CA GLU A 156 -12.37 -18.00 -14.73
C GLU A 156 -13.82 -18.02 -14.21
N LYS A 157 -14.53 -19.15 -14.36
CA LYS A 157 -15.90 -19.31 -13.87
C LYS A 157 -16.01 -19.07 -12.37
N ASN A 158 -15.14 -19.69 -11.57
CA ASN A 158 -15.19 -19.56 -10.11
C ASN A 158 -14.87 -18.13 -9.65
N ILE A 159 -13.95 -17.43 -10.34
CA ILE A 159 -13.65 -16.02 -10.07
C ILE A 159 -14.87 -15.14 -10.40
N ILE A 160 -15.56 -15.39 -11.51
CA ILE A 160 -16.78 -14.67 -11.91
C ILE A 160 -17.92 -14.91 -10.93
N GLU A 161 -18.11 -16.14 -10.44
CA GLU A 161 -19.09 -16.43 -9.40
C GLU A 161 -18.78 -15.69 -8.10
N LEU A 162 -17.52 -15.67 -7.69
CA LEU A 162 -17.10 -14.92 -6.50
C LEU A 162 -17.33 -13.42 -6.65
N TRP A 163 -17.20 -12.87 -7.86
CA TRP A 163 -17.57 -11.48 -8.14
C TRP A 163 -19.05 -11.21 -7.97
N LYS A 164 -19.93 -12.09 -8.49
CA LYS A 164 -21.39 -11.93 -8.32
C LYS A 164 -21.81 -11.86 -6.85
N ILE A 165 -21.09 -12.54 -5.96
CA ILE A 165 -21.33 -12.54 -4.51
C ILE A 165 -20.85 -11.24 -3.83
N HIS A 166 -19.98 -10.47 -4.47
CA HIS A 166 -19.32 -9.33 -3.82
C HIS A 166 -19.45 -8.00 -4.58
N CYS A 167 -20.01 -7.98 -5.78
CA CYS A 167 -20.13 -6.79 -6.62
C CYS A 167 -21.01 -5.70 -6.01
N ASP A 168 -21.90 -6.05 -5.07
CA ASP A 168 -22.69 -5.12 -4.26
C ASP A 168 -21.82 -4.25 -3.33
N LYS A 169 -20.58 -4.66 -3.07
CA LYS A 169 -19.65 -3.96 -2.16
C LYS A 169 -18.91 -2.79 -2.80
N LEU A 170 -19.18 -2.42 -4.05
CA LEU A 170 -18.53 -1.30 -4.73
C LEU A 170 -18.61 0.00 -3.92
N LYS A 171 -19.79 0.31 -3.35
CA LYS A 171 -19.96 1.48 -2.49
C LYS A 171 -19.12 1.42 -1.22
N LEU A 172 -19.01 0.23 -0.61
CA LEU A 172 -18.18 0.04 0.59
C LEU A 172 -16.69 0.25 0.29
N VAL A 173 -16.25 -0.09 -0.92
CA VAL A 173 -14.87 0.17 -1.35
C VAL A 173 -14.57 1.67 -1.37
N GLU A 174 -15.47 2.51 -1.87
CA GLU A 174 -15.26 3.97 -1.85
C GLU A 174 -15.27 4.53 -0.43
N ILE A 175 -16.20 4.08 0.43
CA ILE A 175 -16.23 4.50 1.83
C ILE A 175 -14.91 4.14 2.53
N TYR A 176 -14.45 2.90 2.35
CA TYR A 176 -13.17 2.45 2.90
C TYR A 176 -11.98 3.23 2.34
N SER A 177 -11.97 3.51 1.04
CA SER A 177 -10.91 4.27 0.38
C SER A 177 -10.86 5.72 0.87
N GLY A 178 -12.03 6.36 1.05
CA GLY A 178 -12.15 7.69 1.64
C GLY A 178 -11.58 7.74 3.06
N LEU A 179 -11.93 6.77 3.91
CA LEU A 179 -11.38 6.66 5.27
C LEU A 179 -9.85 6.49 5.27
N GLN A 180 -9.30 5.68 4.36
CA GLN A 180 -7.86 5.56 4.19
C GLN A 180 -7.22 6.90 3.83
N LEU A 181 -7.79 7.62 2.86
CA LEU A 181 -7.24 8.89 2.40
C LEU A 181 -7.27 9.96 3.49
N MET A 182 -8.33 10.01 4.31
CA MET A 182 -8.39 10.91 5.47
C MET A 182 -7.22 10.70 6.46
N LEU A 183 -6.68 9.48 6.53
CA LEU A 183 -5.56 9.14 7.38
C LEU A 183 -4.18 9.35 6.70
N GLN A 184 -4.13 9.66 5.40
CA GLN A 184 -2.87 9.88 4.67
C GLN A 184 -2.09 11.06 5.25
N ALA A 185 -2.73 12.22 5.40
CA ALA A 185 -2.08 13.45 5.86
C ALA A 185 -1.49 13.33 7.29
N PRO A 186 -2.21 12.81 8.31
CA PRO A 186 -1.61 12.61 9.62
C PRO A 186 -0.50 11.54 9.59
N ALA A 187 -0.64 10.49 8.77
CA ALA A 187 0.40 9.47 8.65
C ALA A 187 1.70 10.01 8.02
N GLU A 188 1.60 10.80 6.96
CA GLU A 188 2.75 11.48 6.34
C GLU A 188 3.38 12.48 7.30
N SER A 189 2.55 13.28 7.97
CA SER A 189 3.01 14.31 8.92
C SER A 189 3.82 13.67 10.06
N LEU A 190 3.38 12.55 10.63
CA LEU A 190 4.12 11.85 11.67
C LEU A 190 5.54 11.46 11.21
N ILE A 191 5.67 10.93 9.99
CA ILE A 191 6.97 10.51 9.44
C ILE A 191 7.86 11.71 9.13
N LEU A 192 7.28 12.80 8.62
CA LEU A 192 8.01 14.03 8.34
C LEU A 192 8.55 14.67 9.62
N GLN A 193 7.72 14.73 10.67
CA GLN A 193 8.10 15.29 11.96
C GLN A 193 9.17 14.44 12.64
N ASP A 194 9.06 13.11 12.64
CA ASP A 194 10.10 12.21 13.16
C ASP A 194 11.48 12.49 12.50
N ARG A 195 11.50 12.72 11.19
CA ARG A 195 12.75 13.04 10.46
C ARG A 195 13.25 14.45 10.75
N LEU A 196 12.34 15.41 10.91
CA LEU A 196 12.68 16.79 11.24
C LEU A 196 13.32 16.86 12.63
N CYS A 197 12.68 16.26 13.64
CA CYS A 197 13.21 16.16 14.99
C CYS A 197 14.58 15.48 15.00
N TRP A 198 14.77 14.41 14.24
CA TRP A 198 16.07 13.76 14.16
C TRP A 198 17.16 14.70 13.61
N LEU A 199 16.88 15.52 12.58
CA LEU A 199 17.85 16.49 12.07
C LEU A 199 18.20 17.55 13.12
N GLU A 200 17.20 18.04 13.85
CA GLU A 200 17.42 18.99 14.95
C GLU A 200 18.27 18.36 16.07
N GLU A 201 18.03 17.08 16.40
CA GLU A 201 18.85 16.31 17.35
C GLU A 201 20.31 16.16 16.88
N GLN A 202 20.57 16.20 15.56
CA GLN A 202 21.92 16.25 14.99
C GLN A 202 22.53 17.67 14.94
N GLY A 203 21.85 18.67 15.51
CA GLY A 203 22.27 20.08 15.45
C GLY A 203 22.11 20.73 14.07
N LEU A 204 21.28 20.14 13.20
CA LEU A 204 21.06 20.63 11.85
C LEU A 204 19.74 21.41 11.78
N GLY A 205 19.82 22.69 11.42
CA GLY A 205 18.64 23.48 11.11
C GLY A 205 17.93 22.91 9.88
N ALA A 206 16.65 22.54 10.03
CA ALA A 206 15.86 21.92 8.97
C ALA A 206 14.43 22.47 8.94
N LYS A 207 13.79 22.44 7.78
CA LYS A 207 12.39 22.86 7.59
C LYS A 207 11.69 21.94 6.60
N ILE A 208 10.40 21.69 6.84
CA ILE A 208 9.52 21.05 5.85
C ILE A 208 8.97 22.15 4.94
N ILE A 209 9.17 22.01 3.64
CA ILE A 209 8.66 22.94 2.63
C ILE A 209 7.76 22.24 1.62
N PRO A 210 6.66 22.86 1.16
CA PRO A 210 5.91 22.35 0.03
C PRO A 210 6.73 22.55 -1.27
N VAL A 211 6.90 21.49 -2.05
CA VAL A 211 7.70 21.49 -3.30
C VAL A 211 6.91 21.15 -4.55
N MET A 212 5.71 20.57 -4.41
CA MET A 212 4.86 20.20 -5.53
C MET A 212 3.41 20.57 -5.29
N ASN A 213 2.68 20.81 -6.38
CA ASN A 213 1.23 20.97 -6.33
C ASN A 213 0.61 19.64 -5.88
N LYS A 214 -0.11 19.67 -4.74
CA LYS A 214 -0.78 18.51 -4.14
C LYS A 214 -1.77 17.81 -5.08
N ARG A 215 -2.31 18.54 -6.07
CA ARG A 215 -3.19 17.98 -7.11
C ARG A 215 -2.44 17.18 -8.18
N LEU A 216 -1.16 17.51 -8.40
CA LEU A 216 -0.33 16.91 -9.45
C LEU A 216 0.56 15.79 -8.92
N SER A 217 1.01 15.89 -7.67
CA SER A 217 1.92 14.91 -7.08
C SER A 217 1.55 14.61 -5.63
N PRO A 218 1.54 13.32 -5.24
CA PRO A 218 1.43 12.94 -3.84
C PRO A 218 2.67 13.33 -3.01
N ARG A 219 3.77 13.72 -3.66
CA ARG A 219 5.04 14.10 -3.01
C ARG A 219 5.11 15.59 -2.83
N ALA A 220 4.23 16.11 -1.97
CA ALA A 220 4.03 17.54 -1.86
C ALA A 220 5.09 18.24 -1.00
N TYR A 221 5.83 17.52 -0.17
CA TYR A 221 6.76 18.11 0.81
C TYR A 221 8.21 17.67 0.58
N ALA A 222 9.15 18.49 1.02
CA ALA A 222 10.55 18.12 1.17
C ALA A 222 11.08 18.65 2.50
N ILE A 223 12.02 17.92 3.11
CA ILE A 223 12.79 18.43 4.24
C ILE A 223 14.08 19.03 3.70
N VAL A 224 14.32 20.30 3.98
CA VAL A 224 15.54 21.02 3.58
C VAL A 224 16.32 21.39 4.82
N SER A 225 17.58 20.98 4.87
CA SER A 225 18.53 21.34 5.90
C SER A 225 19.74 22.06 5.30
N LYS A 226 20.25 23.05 6.02
CA LYS A 226 21.44 23.82 5.65
C LYS A 226 22.51 23.63 6.71
N LYS A 227 23.76 23.47 6.26
CA LYS A 227 24.95 23.37 7.11
C LYS A 227 25.78 24.64 6.97
#